data_AF-A0A816R1X6-F1
#
_entry.id   AF-A0A816R1X6-F1
#
_cell.length_a   1.000
_cell.length_b   1.000
_cell.length_c   1.000
_cell.angle_alpha   90.00
_cell.angle_beta   90.00
_cell.angle_gamma   90.00
#
_symmetry.space_group_name_H-M   'P 1'
#
loop_
_entity.id
_entity.type
_entity.pdbx_description
1 polymer ?
#
loop_
_entity_poly.entity_id
_entity_poly.type
_entity_poly.pdbx_seq_one_letter_code
_entity_poly.pdbx_strand_id
1 'polypeptide(L)'
;MVESISKNNYQFIKNCEKYFDFNSPEQVVLSSPNEPIELTYFIPIDSTLSFMLKSPQLLLEISENIQQQRINVEHDSDLMFSIRDVHYGNRFDEDNLLIQLYLDDIGLTNPVSAKRDKHKMTMGVIGPSPLRELIGFHATTSLPRDLMHDFIEGICPVIIISLLKQASALRIITYIRIQERMENFQYGKFDSSNQPPPLLVKHLQKDHMVATAAQKLCFFKLFPIISNDVVDLLPSFIVYKVLREILDLLLLYPFRKKWLHVLGELCETFYETMLSHFPDKITPKAHFIREYKYMINDFGPAVR
;
A
#
# COMPACT_ATOMS: atom_id res chain seq x y z
N MET A 1 -12.97 4.05 15.56
CA MET A 1 -13.34 4.66 16.86
C MET A 1 -12.21 4.74 17.89
N VAL A 2 -11.02 4.13 17.67
CA VAL A 2 -9.91 4.12 18.67
C VAL A 2 -8.74 5.04 18.30
N GLU A 3 -8.47 5.28 17.01
CA GLU A 3 -7.34 6.12 16.57
C GLU A 3 -7.44 7.60 16.98
N SER A 4 -8.63 8.09 17.33
CA SER A 4 -8.84 9.48 17.74
C SER A 4 -8.70 9.74 19.25
N ILE A 5 -8.41 8.73 20.09
CA ILE A 5 -8.61 8.85 21.56
C ILE A 5 -7.31 8.81 22.39
N SER A 6 -6.22 8.18 21.96
CA SER A 6 -5.01 8.03 22.81
C SER A 6 -3.82 8.84 22.32
N LYS A 7 -3.36 9.80 23.13
CA LYS A 7 -2.18 10.64 22.85
C LYS A 7 -0.84 9.93 23.07
N ASN A 8 -0.84 8.72 23.65
CA ASN A 8 0.36 7.88 23.81
C ASN A 8 -0.01 6.38 23.96
N ASN A 9 0.99 5.51 23.76
CA ASN A 9 0.84 4.05 23.83
C ASN A 9 0.26 3.55 25.16
N TYR A 10 0.57 4.21 26.27
CA TYR A 10 0.06 3.80 27.58
C TYR A 10 -1.47 3.95 27.66
N GLN A 11 -2.01 5.09 27.23
CA GLN A 11 -3.45 5.30 27.16
C GLN A 11 -4.12 4.36 26.16
N PHE A 12 -3.45 4.06 25.05
CA PHE A 12 -3.94 3.10 24.07
C PHE A 12 -4.10 1.71 24.69
N ILE A 13 -3.04 1.17 25.30
CA ILE A 13 -3.06 -0.17 25.93
C ILE A 13 -4.12 -0.21 27.05
N LYS A 14 -4.17 0.81 27.91
CA LYS A 14 -5.16 0.88 28.99
C LYS A 14 -6.60 0.88 28.48
N ASN A 15 -6.86 1.55 27.34
CA ASN A 15 -8.17 1.48 26.70
C ASN A 15 -8.44 0.10 26.10
N CYS A 16 -7.42 -0.54 25.51
CA CYS A 16 -7.53 -1.89 24.98
C CYS A 16 -7.85 -2.90 26.11
N GLU A 17 -7.14 -2.84 27.22
CA GLU A 17 -7.41 -3.65 28.41
C GLU A 17 -8.80 -3.40 28.98
N LYS A 18 -9.25 -2.15 28.99
CA LYS A 18 -10.55 -1.77 29.56
C LYS A 18 -11.75 -2.23 28.71
N TYR A 19 -11.65 -2.13 27.39
CA TYR A 19 -12.80 -2.28 26.49
C TYR A 19 -12.76 -3.52 25.60
N PHE A 20 -11.58 -4.13 25.42
CA PHE A 20 -11.38 -5.21 24.44
C PHE A 20 -10.73 -6.45 25.04
N ASP A 21 -10.68 -6.57 26.38
CA ASP A 21 -10.02 -7.68 27.08
C ASP A 21 -8.65 -8.01 26.46
N PHE A 22 -7.85 -6.96 26.25
CA PHE A 22 -6.60 -7.03 25.51
C PHE A 22 -5.67 -8.13 26.04
N ASN A 23 -5.32 -9.06 25.16
CA ASN A 23 -4.34 -10.08 25.47
C ASN A 23 -2.93 -9.57 25.13
N SER A 24 -2.08 -9.49 26.15
CA SER A 24 -0.71 -8.97 25.99
C SER A 24 0.16 -9.96 25.21
N PRO A 25 1.14 -9.49 24.43
CA PRO A 25 2.09 -10.37 23.77
C PRO A 25 2.83 -11.27 24.77
N GLU A 26 2.95 -12.55 24.44
CA GLU A 26 3.66 -13.54 25.23
C GLU A 26 5.17 -13.45 24.95
N GLN A 27 5.96 -13.38 26.01
CA GLN A 27 7.42 -13.35 25.89
C GLN A 27 7.94 -14.77 25.71
N VAL A 28 8.69 -15.00 24.63
CA VAL A 28 9.34 -16.27 24.33
C VAL A 28 10.85 -16.08 24.36
N VAL A 29 11.52 -16.88 25.19
CA VAL A 29 12.99 -16.89 25.29
C VAL A 29 13.54 -17.81 24.20
N LEU A 30 14.38 -17.28 23.33
CA LEU A 30 15.01 -18.00 22.21
C LEU A 30 16.40 -18.55 22.56
N SER A 31 17.09 -17.90 23.50
CA SER A 31 18.45 -18.26 23.90
C SER A 31 18.50 -19.52 24.76
N SER A 32 19.56 -20.31 24.61
CA SER A 32 19.88 -21.41 25.52
C SER A 32 20.25 -20.87 26.92
N PRO A 33 20.16 -21.69 28.00
CA PRO A 33 20.40 -21.22 29.37
C PRO A 33 21.75 -20.55 29.65
N ASN A 34 22.75 -20.79 28.77
CA ASN A 34 24.11 -20.29 28.91
C ASN A 34 24.47 -19.20 27.87
N GLU A 35 23.51 -18.72 27.11
CA GLU A 35 23.69 -17.69 26.08
C GLU A 35 23.06 -16.36 26.54
N PRO A 36 23.47 -15.22 25.94
CA PRO A 36 22.80 -13.94 26.16
C PRO A 36 21.30 -14.08 25.91
N ILE A 37 20.47 -13.51 26.79
CA ILE A 37 19.02 -13.63 26.70
C ILE A 37 18.54 -13.01 25.39
N GLU A 38 18.04 -13.85 24.49
CA GLU A 38 17.34 -13.42 23.28
C GLU A 38 15.84 -13.62 23.48
N LEU A 39 15.08 -12.55 23.27
CA LEU A 39 13.64 -12.53 23.45
C LEU A 39 12.95 -12.31 22.11
N THR A 40 11.83 -13.01 21.91
CA THR A 40 10.82 -12.66 20.93
C THR A 40 9.47 -12.52 21.60
N TYR A 41 8.53 -11.89 20.91
CA TYR A 41 7.18 -11.67 21.40
C TYR A 41 6.19 -12.32 20.43
N PHE A 42 5.35 -13.19 20.98
CA PHE A 42 4.27 -13.83 20.25
C PHE A 42 2.97 -13.09 20.55
N ILE A 43 2.24 -12.67 19.52
CA ILE A 43 0.91 -12.09 19.68
C ILE A 43 -0.11 -13.24 19.55
N PRO A 44 -0.87 -13.57 20.60
CA PRO A 44 -1.85 -14.65 20.57
C PRO A 44 -3.11 -14.23 19.80
N ILE A 45 -3.02 -14.16 18.46
CA ILE A 45 -4.07 -13.63 17.57
C ILE A 45 -5.42 -14.32 17.82
N ASP A 46 -5.44 -15.64 17.95
CA ASP A 46 -6.67 -16.42 18.19
C ASP A 46 -7.39 -16.01 19.47
N SER A 47 -6.66 -15.98 20.60
CA SER A 47 -7.19 -15.53 21.88
C SER A 47 -7.65 -14.08 21.81
N THR A 48 -6.84 -13.20 21.23
CA THR A 48 -7.17 -11.76 21.08
C THR A 48 -8.47 -11.57 20.31
N LEU A 49 -8.63 -12.24 19.16
CA LEU A 49 -9.85 -12.18 18.37
C LEU A 49 -11.04 -12.77 19.13
N SER A 50 -10.85 -13.92 19.77
CA SER A 50 -11.89 -14.57 20.59
C SER A 50 -12.39 -13.67 21.72
N PHE A 51 -11.51 -12.89 22.35
CA PHE A 51 -11.89 -11.89 23.35
C PHE A 51 -12.62 -10.70 22.73
N MET A 52 -12.10 -10.14 21.64
CA MET A 52 -12.75 -9.03 20.94
C MET A 52 -14.17 -9.38 20.48
N LEU A 53 -14.36 -10.60 19.96
CA LEU A 53 -15.65 -11.10 19.49
C LEU A 53 -16.65 -11.41 20.62
N LYS A 54 -16.25 -11.36 21.91
CA LYS A 54 -17.22 -11.40 23.02
C LYS A 54 -17.97 -10.09 23.19
N SER A 55 -17.46 -8.99 22.65
CA SER A 55 -18.13 -7.68 22.71
C SER A 55 -19.37 -7.67 21.81
N PRO A 56 -20.60 -7.56 22.38
CA PRO A 56 -21.81 -7.57 21.57
C PRO A 56 -21.89 -6.38 20.61
N GLN A 57 -21.36 -5.23 21.04
CA GLN A 57 -21.32 -4.02 20.21
C GLN A 57 -20.42 -4.23 18.99
N LEU A 58 -19.22 -4.80 19.18
CA LEU A 58 -18.31 -5.06 18.06
C LEU A 58 -18.91 -6.08 17.08
N LEU A 59 -19.53 -7.15 17.60
CA LEU A 59 -20.21 -8.14 16.78
C LEU A 59 -21.35 -7.52 15.95
N LEU A 60 -22.15 -6.64 16.54
CA LEU A 60 -23.20 -5.91 15.84
C LEU A 60 -22.61 -5.03 14.73
N GLU A 61 -21.57 -4.23 15.04
CA GLU A 61 -20.91 -3.37 14.05
C GLU A 61 -20.32 -4.18 12.87
N ILE A 62 -19.67 -5.32 13.14
CA ILE A 62 -19.15 -6.21 12.10
C ILE A 62 -20.29 -6.80 11.25
N SER A 63 -21.35 -7.28 11.91
CA SER A 63 -22.48 -7.91 11.23
C SER A 63 -23.25 -6.93 10.36
N GLU A 64 -23.52 -5.72 10.86
CA GLU A 64 -24.15 -4.64 10.12
C GLU A 64 -23.32 -4.22 8.90
N ASN A 65 -22.00 -4.11 9.05
CA ASN A 65 -21.11 -3.79 7.93
C ASN A 65 -21.17 -4.86 6.83
N ILE A 66 -21.10 -6.15 7.21
CA ILE A 66 -21.21 -7.26 6.25
C ILE A 66 -22.59 -7.25 5.56
N GLN A 67 -23.67 -7.04 6.30
CA GLN A 67 -25.01 -6.97 5.73
C GLN A 67 -25.17 -5.79 4.75
N GLN A 68 -24.64 -4.61 5.11
CA GLN A 68 -24.66 -3.45 4.21
C GLN A 68 -23.90 -3.72 2.91
N GLN A 69 -22.71 -4.33 2.99
CA GLN A 69 -21.95 -4.71 1.80
C GLN A 69 -22.76 -5.67 0.90
N ARG A 70 -23.43 -6.67 1.49
CA ARG A 70 -24.28 -7.63 0.75
C ARG A 70 -25.44 -6.94 0.04
N ILE A 71 -26.20 -6.10 0.75
CA ILE A 71 -27.33 -5.36 0.17
C ILE A 71 -26.87 -4.54 -1.04
N ASN A 72 -25.71 -3.88 -0.94
CA ASN A 72 -25.17 -3.10 -2.05
C ASN A 72 -24.81 -3.97 -3.27
N VAL A 73 -24.26 -5.16 -3.07
CA VAL A 73 -23.94 -6.11 -4.14
C VAL A 73 -25.19 -6.70 -4.79
N GLU A 74 -26.25 -6.96 -4.01
CA GLU A 74 -27.54 -7.39 -4.56
C GLU A 74 -28.16 -6.32 -5.48
N HIS A 75 -27.96 -5.04 -5.16
CA HIS A 75 -28.41 -3.93 -6.00
C HIS A 75 -27.59 -3.77 -7.29
N ASP A 76 -26.27 -3.95 -7.24
CA ASP A 76 -25.41 -3.94 -8.43
C ASP A 76 -24.32 -5.01 -8.33
N SER A 77 -24.57 -6.17 -8.96
CA SER A 77 -23.64 -7.31 -8.98
C SER A 77 -22.28 -7.02 -9.66
N ASP A 78 -22.17 -5.89 -10.38
CA ASP A 78 -20.92 -5.42 -10.96
C ASP A 78 -20.05 -4.66 -9.95
N LEU A 79 -20.54 -4.32 -8.76
CA LEU A 79 -19.72 -3.68 -7.73
C LEU A 79 -19.01 -4.71 -6.84
N MET A 80 -17.79 -4.35 -6.43
CA MET A 80 -16.97 -5.00 -5.43
C MET A 80 -16.73 -4.00 -4.30
N PHE A 81 -17.15 -4.35 -3.10
CA PHE A 81 -16.96 -3.59 -1.86
C PHE A 81 -15.91 -4.22 -0.96
N SER A 82 -15.72 -5.53 -1.01
CA SER A 82 -14.72 -6.20 -0.18
C SER A 82 -14.16 -7.47 -0.79
N ILE A 83 -13.23 -8.08 -0.06
CA ILE A 83 -12.68 -9.41 -0.38
C ILE A 83 -13.76 -10.50 -0.38
N ARG A 84 -14.95 -10.26 0.20
CA ARG A 84 -16.08 -11.21 0.17
C ARG A 84 -16.70 -11.34 -1.22
N ASP A 85 -16.58 -10.32 -2.06
CA ASP A 85 -17.32 -10.22 -3.32
C ASP A 85 -16.61 -10.91 -4.51
N VAL A 86 -15.54 -11.64 -4.22
CA VAL A 86 -14.54 -12.08 -5.20
C VAL A 86 -14.12 -13.54 -5.00
N HIS A 87 -13.20 -14.02 -5.85
CA HIS A 87 -12.85 -15.43 -5.95
C HIS A 87 -12.45 -16.09 -4.63
N TYR A 88 -11.61 -15.46 -3.80
CA TYR A 88 -11.25 -16.06 -2.51
C TYR A 88 -12.36 -15.90 -1.46
N GLY A 89 -13.07 -14.77 -1.43
CA GLY A 89 -14.18 -14.56 -0.50
C GLY A 89 -15.34 -15.53 -0.69
N ASN A 90 -15.68 -15.81 -1.96
CA ASN A 90 -16.78 -16.70 -2.33
C ASN A 90 -16.53 -18.19 -1.97
N ARG A 91 -15.33 -18.56 -1.55
CA ARG A 91 -15.00 -19.95 -1.16
C ARG A 91 -15.38 -20.28 0.27
N PHE A 92 -15.71 -19.28 1.09
CA PHE A 92 -15.95 -19.45 2.51
C PHE A 92 -17.43 -19.29 2.84
N ASP A 93 -17.93 -20.13 3.73
CA ASP A 93 -19.30 -20.06 4.25
C ASP A 93 -19.54 -18.76 5.04
N GLU A 94 -20.81 -18.41 5.22
CA GLU A 94 -21.21 -17.17 5.89
C GLU A 94 -20.72 -17.03 7.33
N ASP A 95 -20.45 -18.15 7.99
CA ASP A 95 -19.98 -18.21 9.37
C ASP A 95 -18.48 -17.88 9.52
N ASN A 96 -17.77 -17.63 8.42
CA ASN A 96 -16.34 -17.32 8.43
C ASN A 96 -16.07 -15.83 8.59
N LEU A 97 -15.21 -15.50 9.56
CA LEU A 97 -14.59 -14.19 9.69
C LEU A 97 -13.37 -14.10 8.76
N LEU A 98 -13.45 -13.23 7.75
CA LEU A 98 -12.31 -12.96 6.89
C LEU A 98 -11.41 -11.91 7.53
N ILE A 99 -10.15 -12.27 7.75
CA ILE A 99 -9.16 -11.42 8.39
C ILE A 99 -8.07 -11.11 7.38
N GLN A 100 -7.86 -9.82 7.14
CA GLN A 100 -6.74 -9.34 6.36
C GLN A 100 -5.64 -8.88 7.32
N LEU A 101 -4.50 -9.56 7.27
CA LEU A 101 -3.31 -9.15 8.02
C LEU A 101 -2.51 -8.17 7.18
N TYR A 102 -2.36 -6.95 7.67
CA TYR A 102 -1.44 -5.98 7.07
C TYR A 102 -0.04 -6.19 7.67
N LEU A 103 0.95 -6.30 6.79
CA LEU A 103 2.36 -6.40 7.15
C LEU A 103 3.05 -5.15 6.63
N ASP A 104 3.36 -4.20 7.52
CA ASP A 104 4.24 -3.08 7.17
C ASP A 104 5.68 -3.59 7.25
N ASP A 105 6.31 -3.79 6.09
CA ASP A 105 7.70 -4.23 5.91
C ASP A 105 8.17 -5.37 6.85
N ILE A 106 8.19 -6.62 6.34
CA ILE A 106 9.26 -7.53 6.76
C ILE A 106 10.53 -6.99 6.10
N GLY A 107 11.26 -6.15 6.82
CA GLY A 107 12.55 -5.64 6.36
C GLY A 107 13.57 -6.76 6.25
N LEU A 108 13.55 -7.53 5.16
CA LEU A 108 14.63 -8.45 4.82
C LEU A 108 15.89 -7.61 4.64
N THR A 109 16.90 -7.88 5.47
CA THR A 109 18.22 -7.28 5.28
C THR A 109 18.69 -7.65 3.87
N ASN A 110 19.17 -6.66 3.12
CA ASN A 110 19.95 -6.95 1.92
C ASN A 110 21.40 -7.18 2.40
N PRO A 111 21.90 -8.43 2.44
CA PRO A 111 23.23 -8.72 2.97
C PRO A 111 24.36 -8.18 2.07
N VAL A 112 24.03 -7.63 0.89
CA VAL A 112 25.02 -7.34 -0.17
C VAL A 112 25.19 -5.83 -0.44
N SER A 113 24.39 -4.94 0.15
CA SER A 113 24.41 -3.50 -0.19
C SER A 113 25.07 -2.60 0.87
N ALA A 114 25.30 -1.33 0.50
CA ALA A 114 25.92 -0.27 1.31
C ALA A 114 25.21 0.08 2.65
N LYS A 115 24.14 -0.63 3.03
CA LYS A 115 23.44 -0.52 4.32
C LYS A 115 23.71 -1.70 5.27
N ARG A 116 24.79 -2.47 5.05
CA ARG A 116 25.23 -3.60 5.89
C ARG A 116 25.28 -3.31 7.40
N ASP A 117 25.55 -2.06 7.78
CA ASP A 117 25.75 -1.65 9.18
C ASP A 117 24.46 -1.17 9.88
N LYS A 118 23.30 -1.21 9.20
CA LYS A 118 22.00 -1.00 9.85
C LYS A 118 21.42 -2.37 10.19
N HIS A 119 21.51 -2.76 11.46
CA HIS A 119 20.78 -3.90 12.02
C HIS A 119 19.27 -3.65 11.88
N LYS A 120 18.69 -4.09 10.76
CA LYS A 120 17.28 -4.45 10.70
C LYS A 120 17.20 -5.94 11.04
N MET A 121 16.20 -6.33 11.83
CA MET A 121 16.12 -7.67 12.43
C MET A 121 16.45 -8.78 11.44
N THR A 122 17.41 -9.63 11.81
CA THR A 122 17.71 -10.86 11.08
C THR A 122 16.65 -11.89 11.48
N MET A 123 15.49 -11.89 10.82
CA MET A 123 14.57 -13.01 10.97
C MET A 123 15.07 -14.19 10.14
N GLY A 124 15.35 -15.31 10.80
CA GLY A 124 15.55 -16.61 10.17
C GLY A 124 14.27 -17.44 10.19
N VAL A 125 14.11 -18.37 9.26
CA VAL A 125 13.03 -19.36 9.32
C VAL A 125 13.41 -20.42 10.35
N ILE A 126 12.90 -20.28 11.57
CA ILE A 126 13.15 -21.23 12.67
C ILE A 126 12.24 -22.45 12.64
N GLY A 127 11.20 -22.44 11.79
CA GLY A 127 10.24 -23.52 11.65
C GLY A 127 9.08 -23.15 10.74
N PRO A 128 8.09 -24.05 10.56
CA PRO A 128 6.85 -23.75 9.85
C PRO A 128 6.14 -22.55 10.47
N SER A 129 5.61 -21.65 9.63
CA SER A 129 4.79 -20.53 10.12
C SER A 129 3.50 -21.05 10.78
N PRO A 130 3.07 -20.51 11.93
CA PRO A 130 1.76 -20.80 12.50
C PRO A 130 0.60 -20.52 11.54
N LEU A 131 0.80 -19.59 10.59
CA LEU A 131 -0.20 -19.27 9.56
C LEU A 131 -0.46 -20.44 8.59
N ARG A 132 0.45 -21.43 8.51
CA ARG A 132 0.28 -22.61 7.65
C ARG A 132 -0.95 -23.44 8.02
N GLU A 133 -1.34 -23.43 9.30
CA GLU A 133 -2.46 -24.23 9.80
C GLU A 133 -3.81 -23.50 9.65
N LEU A 134 -3.80 -22.23 9.22
CA LEU A 134 -5.01 -21.46 9.00
C LEU A 134 -5.75 -21.96 7.76
N ILE A 135 -7.04 -22.24 7.94
CA ILE A 135 -7.96 -22.58 6.86
C ILE A 135 -7.98 -21.44 5.85
N GLY A 136 -7.71 -21.76 4.58
CA GLY A 136 -7.76 -20.77 3.51
C GLY A 136 -6.51 -19.89 3.33
N PHE A 137 -5.47 -20.07 4.14
CA PHE A 137 -4.20 -19.37 3.97
C PHE A 137 -3.18 -20.22 3.22
N HIS A 138 -2.56 -19.63 2.20
CA HIS A 138 -1.37 -20.16 1.55
C HIS A 138 -0.39 -19.02 1.27
N ALA A 139 0.87 -19.19 1.68
CA ALA A 139 1.85 -18.11 1.69
C ALA A 139 2.09 -17.47 0.31
N THR A 140 1.86 -18.20 -0.79
CA THR A 140 2.05 -17.70 -2.15
C THR A 140 0.80 -17.10 -2.79
N THR A 141 -0.39 -17.34 -2.23
CA THR A 141 -1.67 -16.93 -2.85
C THR A 141 -2.60 -16.17 -1.91
N SER A 142 -2.21 -15.95 -0.66
CA SER A 142 -3.03 -15.24 0.34
C SER A 142 -2.41 -13.90 0.78
N LEU A 143 -1.34 -13.47 0.10
CA LEU A 143 -0.66 -12.19 0.35
C LEU A 143 -0.92 -11.23 -0.83
N PRO A 144 -2.00 -10.44 -0.79
CA PRO A 144 -2.27 -9.46 -1.84
C PRO A 144 -1.16 -8.42 -1.89
N ARG A 145 -0.92 -7.85 -3.07
CA ARG A 145 0.06 -6.78 -3.24
C ARG A 145 -0.42 -5.48 -2.62
N ASP A 146 0.55 -4.64 -2.26
CA ASP A 146 0.32 -3.36 -1.61
C ASP A 146 0.37 -2.21 -2.64
N LEU A 147 -0.78 -1.57 -2.85
CA LEU A 147 -0.94 -0.43 -3.75
C LEU A 147 -0.01 0.73 -3.38
N MET A 148 0.15 1.00 -2.09
CA MET A 148 1.01 2.07 -1.58
C MET A 148 2.46 1.77 -1.91
N HIS A 149 2.97 0.58 -1.58
CA HIS A 149 4.36 0.24 -1.82
C HIS A 149 4.70 0.07 -3.30
N ASP A 150 3.83 -0.56 -4.08
CA ASP A 150 4.10 -0.82 -5.50
C ASP A 150 3.99 0.47 -6.33
N PHE A 151 2.90 1.22 -6.16
CA PHE A 151 2.66 2.43 -6.96
C PHE A 151 3.17 3.67 -6.27
N ILE A 152 2.58 4.03 -5.12
CA ILE A 152 2.76 5.36 -4.52
C ILE A 152 4.22 5.58 -4.09
N GLU A 153 4.84 4.58 -3.49
CA GLU A 153 6.23 4.64 -3.04
C GLU A 153 7.22 4.06 -4.03
N GLY A 154 6.75 3.20 -4.94
CA GLY A 154 7.56 2.56 -5.95
C GLY A 154 7.57 3.33 -7.25
N ILE A 155 6.55 3.14 -8.07
CA ILE A 155 6.59 3.49 -9.50
C ILE A 155 6.30 4.97 -9.75
N CYS A 156 5.38 5.57 -9.00
CA CYS A 156 5.04 6.99 -9.10
C CYS A 156 6.27 7.91 -8.98
N PRO A 157 7.13 7.80 -7.93
CA PRO A 157 8.32 8.64 -7.82
C PRO A 157 9.34 8.36 -8.93
N VAL A 158 9.46 7.13 -9.42
CA VAL A 158 10.37 6.79 -10.53
C VAL A 158 9.98 7.55 -11.80
N ILE A 159 8.70 7.58 -12.15
CA ILE A 159 8.23 8.28 -13.35
C ILE A 159 8.36 9.78 -13.21
N ILE A 160 7.94 10.34 -12.07
CA ILE A 160 8.06 11.78 -11.82
C ILE A 160 9.52 12.22 -11.94
N ILE A 161 10.45 11.51 -11.29
CA ILE A 161 11.88 11.85 -11.38
C ILE A 161 12.40 11.71 -12.81
N SER A 162 11.96 10.69 -13.55
CA SER A 162 12.37 10.48 -14.95
C SER A 162 11.87 11.59 -15.86
N LEU A 163 10.63 12.07 -15.67
CA LEU A 163 10.07 13.22 -16.39
C LEU A 163 10.83 14.50 -16.08
N LEU A 164 11.10 14.76 -14.80
CA LEU A 164 11.86 15.94 -14.39
C LEU A 164 13.29 15.94 -14.98
N LYS A 165 13.93 14.77 -15.04
CA LYS A 165 15.23 14.61 -15.72
C LYS A 165 15.15 14.87 -17.22
N GLN A 166 14.14 14.34 -17.90
CA GLN A 166 13.94 14.61 -19.32
C GLN A 166 13.72 16.10 -19.58
N ALA A 167 12.87 16.76 -18.78
CA ALA A 167 12.59 18.18 -18.91
C ALA A 167 13.85 19.05 -18.73
N SER A 168 14.70 18.68 -17.76
CA SER A 168 15.98 19.35 -17.55
C SER A 168 16.97 19.11 -18.69
N ALA A 169 17.07 17.88 -19.20
CA ALA A 169 17.96 17.53 -20.31
C ALA A 169 17.58 18.27 -21.61
N LEU A 170 16.28 18.41 -21.87
CA LEU A 170 15.73 19.20 -22.99
C LEU A 170 15.77 20.71 -22.75
N ARG A 171 16.24 21.16 -21.58
CA ARG A 171 16.29 22.57 -21.16
C ARG A 171 14.92 23.28 -21.19
N ILE A 172 13.84 22.53 -20.97
CA ILE A 172 12.47 23.07 -20.92
C ILE A 172 12.26 23.82 -19.60
N ILE A 173 12.68 23.22 -18.49
CA ILE A 173 12.56 23.82 -17.15
C ILE A 173 13.72 23.38 -16.26
N THR A 174 14.11 24.25 -15.33
CA THR A 174 15.12 23.94 -14.32
C THR A 174 14.49 23.39 -13.04
N TYR A 175 15.25 22.60 -12.28
CA TYR A 175 14.77 22.07 -11.00
C TYR A 175 14.44 23.16 -9.98
N ILE A 176 15.21 24.25 -9.96
CA ILE A 176 14.95 25.41 -9.11
C ILE A 176 13.56 25.96 -9.43
N ARG A 177 13.23 26.10 -10.72
CA ARG A 177 11.93 26.62 -11.14
C ARG A 177 10.77 25.70 -10.76
N ILE A 178 10.97 24.38 -10.80
CA ILE A 178 9.96 23.42 -10.34
C ILE A 178 9.77 23.52 -8.82
N GLN A 179 10.86 23.62 -8.06
CA GLN A 179 10.79 23.79 -6.61
C GLN A 179 10.03 25.07 -6.25
N GLU A 180 10.35 26.20 -6.88
CA GLU A 180 9.62 27.46 -6.70
C GLU A 180 8.13 27.31 -6.98
N ARG A 181 7.75 26.55 -8.01
CA ARG A 181 6.34 26.30 -8.33
C ARG A 181 5.66 25.47 -7.26
N MET A 182 6.31 24.43 -6.77
CA MET A 182 5.78 23.58 -5.70
C MET A 182 5.61 24.35 -4.38
N GLU A 183 6.53 25.27 -4.07
CA GLU A 183 6.48 26.11 -2.86
C GLU A 183 5.38 27.17 -2.95
N ASN A 184 5.18 27.78 -4.12
CA ASN A 184 4.17 28.80 -4.34
C ASN A 184 2.78 28.24 -4.73
N PHE A 185 2.66 26.92 -4.93
CA PHE A 185 1.40 26.30 -5.30
C PHE A 185 0.38 26.40 -4.16
N GLN A 186 -0.84 26.83 -4.47
CA GLN A 186 -1.93 26.89 -3.50
C GLN A 186 -2.58 25.52 -3.35
N TYR A 187 -2.12 24.74 -2.37
CA TYR A 187 -2.69 23.43 -2.06
C TYR A 187 -4.10 23.59 -1.47
N GLY A 188 -5.04 22.79 -1.99
CA GLY A 188 -6.42 22.77 -1.51
C GLY A 188 -6.53 22.22 -0.08
N LYS A 189 -7.71 22.38 0.52
CA LYS A 189 -8.01 21.94 1.90
C LYS A 189 -7.66 20.46 2.15
N PHE A 190 -7.83 19.60 1.15
CA PHE A 190 -7.57 18.17 1.26
C PHE A 190 -6.11 17.77 0.99
N ASP A 191 -5.32 18.68 0.41
CA ASP A 191 -3.92 18.44 0.02
C ASP A 191 -2.93 19.13 0.97
N SER A 192 -3.37 20.16 1.70
CA SER A 192 -2.50 21.00 2.54
C SER A 192 -1.79 20.22 3.65
N SER A 193 -2.41 19.17 4.20
CA SER A 193 -1.78 18.30 5.20
C SER A 193 -0.72 17.36 4.61
N ASN A 194 -0.76 17.16 3.29
CA ASN A 194 0.08 16.23 2.54
C ASN A 194 0.98 16.95 1.52
N GLN A 195 1.30 18.22 1.76
CA GLN A 195 2.17 18.99 0.88
C GLN A 195 3.50 18.24 0.68
N PRO A 196 3.95 18.06 -0.58
CA PRO A 196 5.21 17.38 -0.84
C PRO A 196 6.40 18.19 -0.31
N PRO A 197 7.43 17.51 0.22
CA PRO A 197 8.63 18.20 0.67
C PRO A 197 9.40 18.78 -0.52
N PRO A 198 10.28 19.78 -0.29
CA PRO A 198 11.12 20.35 -1.34
C PRO A 198 11.90 19.30 -2.14
N LEU A 199 11.92 19.45 -3.46
CA LEU A 199 12.69 18.58 -4.35
C LEU A 199 14.18 18.91 -4.27
N LEU A 200 14.88 18.18 -3.41
CA LEU A 200 16.33 18.31 -3.28
C LEU A 200 17.07 17.66 -4.45
N VAL A 201 18.19 18.26 -4.88
CA VAL A 201 19.04 17.74 -5.98
C VAL A 201 19.46 16.28 -5.77
N LYS A 202 19.65 15.87 -4.52
CA LYS A 202 19.97 14.47 -4.14
C LYS A 202 18.89 13.46 -4.55
N HIS A 203 17.62 13.87 -4.69
CA HIS A 203 16.52 12.99 -5.10
C HIS A 203 16.68 12.57 -6.57
N LEU A 204 17.18 13.49 -7.40
CA LEU A 204 17.43 13.25 -8.82
C LEU A 204 18.63 12.32 -9.02
N GLN A 205 19.70 12.51 -8.24
CA GLN A 205 20.89 11.67 -8.35
C GLN A 205 20.63 10.22 -7.93
N LYS A 206 19.67 10.00 -7.02
CA LYS A 206 19.37 8.67 -6.45
C LYS A 206 18.07 8.03 -6.99
N ASP A 207 17.40 8.66 -7.95
CA ASP A 207 16.08 8.22 -8.46
C ASP A 207 15.06 7.94 -7.34
N HIS A 208 15.13 8.71 -6.26
CA HIS A 208 14.36 8.44 -5.05
C HIS A 208 13.90 9.74 -4.38
N MET A 209 12.58 9.85 -4.14
CA MET A 209 11.97 10.94 -3.40
C MET A 209 11.78 10.56 -1.93
N VAL A 210 12.40 11.31 -1.01
CA VAL A 210 12.20 11.14 0.43
C VAL A 210 10.96 11.91 0.86
N ALA A 211 9.84 11.20 0.99
CA ALA A 211 8.53 11.73 1.39
C ALA A 211 7.64 10.57 1.90
N THR A 212 6.59 10.88 2.64
CA THR A 212 5.56 9.88 3.00
C THR A 212 4.76 9.47 1.77
N ALA A 213 4.10 8.31 1.80
CA ALA A 213 3.23 7.88 0.70
C ALA A 213 2.16 8.93 0.35
N ALA A 214 1.49 9.50 1.35
CA ALA A 214 0.49 10.54 1.13
C ALA A 214 1.06 11.79 0.42
N GLN A 215 2.28 12.22 0.79
CA GLN A 215 2.97 13.32 0.12
C GLN A 215 3.37 12.97 -1.32
N LYS A 216 3.84 11.74 -1.56
CA LYS A 216 4.15 11.24 -2.92
C LYS A 216 2.90 11.23 -3.80
N LEU A 217 1.78 10.75 -3.28
CA LEU A 217 0.51 10.70 -4.00
C LEU A 217 -0.02 12.11 -4.29
N CYS A 218 0.03 13.02 -3.31
CA CYS A 218 -0.34 14.42 -3.48
C CYS A 218 0.45 15.07 -4.63
N PHE A 219 1.77 14.93 -4.61
CA PHE A 219 2.59 15.46 -5.70
C PHE A 219 2.28 14.81 -7.04
N PHE A 220 2.16 13.48 -7.08
CA PHE A 220 1.86 12.76 -8.31
C PHE A 220 0.53 13.24 -8.91
N LYS A 221 -0.52 13.42 -8.11
CA LYS A 221 -1.84 13.93 -8.54
C LYS A 221 -1.77 15.35 -9.10
N LEU A 222 -1.04 16.24 -8.42
CA LEU A 222 -0.99 17.66 -8.75
C LEU A 222 0.08 18.01 -9.79
N PHE A 223 0.97 17.08 -10.13
CA PHE A 223 2.10 17.30 -11.04
C PHE A 223 1.71 17.97 -12.38
N PRO A 224 0.64 17.56 -13.09
CA PRO A 224 0.26 18.19 -14.35
C PRO A 224 -0.19 19.64 -14.17
N ILE A 225 -0.79 19.96 -13.03
CA ILE A 225 -1.27 21.32 -12.73
C ILE A 225 -0.07 22.21 -12.36
N ILE A 226 0.86 21.70 -11.55
CA ILE A 226 2.09 22.39 -11.16
C ILE A 226 2.99 22.64 -12.39
N SER A 227 2.95 21.76 -13.39
CA SER A 227 3.83 21.76 -14.55
C SER A 227 3.09 21.97 -15.88
N ASN A 228 1.96 22.68 -15.89
CA ASN A 228 1.02 22.71 -17.02
C ASN A 228 1.62 23.15 -18.37
N ASP A 229 2.64 24.01 -18.35
CA ASP A 229 3.31 24.59 -19.51
C ASP A 229 4.47 23.71 -20.01
N VAL A 230 4.80 22.66 -19.26
CA VAL A 230 5.92 21.75 -19.52
C VAL A 230 5.43 20.39 -20.00
N VAL A 231 4.30 19.90 -19.49
CA VAL A 231 3.85 18.51 -19.71
C VAL A 231 3.69 18.12 -21.18
N ASP A 232 3.16 19.02 -22.01
CA ASP A 232 2.95 18.74 -23.45
C ASP A 232 4.25 18.75 -24.26
N LEU A 233 5.32 19.31 -23.70
CA LEU A 233 6.65 19.35 -24.32
C LEU A 233 7.47 18.08 -24.05
N LEU A 234 6.98 17.18 -23.20
CA LEU A 234 7.66 15.95 -22.81
C LEU A 234 7.12 14.75 -23.59
N PRO A 235 7.90 14.15 -24.51
CA PRO A 235 7.47 12.97 -25.27
C PRO A 235 7.08 11.79 -24.37
N SER A 236 7.73 11.65 -23.21
CA SER A 236 7.48 10.55 -22.27
C SER A 236 6.32 10.81 -21.32
N PHE A 237 5.63 11.96 -21.40
CA PHE A 237 4.50 12.27 -20.51
C PHE A 237 3.33 11.28 -20.68
N ILE A 238 3.26 10.58 -21.81
CA ILE A 238 2.30 9.49 -22.02
C ILE A 238 2.39 8.41 -20.93
N VAL A 239 3.59 8.09 -20.45
CA VAL A 239 3.80 7.10 -19.38
C VAL A 239 3.11 7.53 -18.10
N TYR A 240 3.20 8.83 -17.75
CA TYR A 240 2.51 9.38 -16.58
C TYR A 240 1.00 9.34 -16.77
N LYS A 241 0.49 9.70 -17.95
CA LYS A 241 -0.96 9.69 -18.24
C LYS A 241 -1.56 8.30 -18.05
N VAL A 242 -0.93 7.27 -18.63
CA VAL A 242 -1.41 5.89 -18.48
C VAL A 242 -1.33 5.44 -17.01
N LEU A 243 -0.23 5.73 -16.30
CA LEU A 243 -0.15 5.40 -14.87
C LEU A 243 -1.19 6.15 -14.03
N ARG A 244 -1.51 7.40 -14.39
CA ARG A 244 -2.51 8.21 -13.71
C ARG A 244 -3.89 7.58 -13.84
N GLU A 245 -4.25 7.10 -15.03
CA GLU A 245 -5.50 6.37 -15.27
C GLU A 245 -5.56 5.05 -14.48
N ILE A 246 -4.47 4.29 -14.46
CA ILE A 246 -4.36 3.08 -13.62
C ILE A 246 -4.61 3.44 -12.15
N LEU A 247 -3.89 4.43 -11.62
CA LEU A 247 -4.04 4.85 -10.23
C LEU A 247 -5.46 5.32 -9.91
N ASP A 248 -6.10 6.05 -10.82
CA ASP A 248 -7.47 6.50 -10.61
C ASP A 248 -8.43 5.32 -10.52
N LEU A 249 -8.27 4.27 -11.34
CA LEU A 249 -9.04 3.03 -11.20
C LEU A 249 -8.72 2.26 -9.90
N LEU A 250 -7.44 2.14 -9.55
CA LEU A 250 -7.02 1.41 -8.35
C LEU A 250 -7.49 2.07 -7.05
N LEU A 251 -7.64 3.40 -7.06
CA LEU A 251 -8.13 4.19 -5.92
C LEU A 251 -9.68 4.28 -5.88
N LEU A 252 -10.41 3.67 -6.83
CA LEU A 252 -11.87 3.61 -6.77
C LEU A 252 -12.33 2.68 -5.66
N TYR A 253 -13.31 3.16 -4.90
CA TYR A 253 -14.06 2.37 -3.95
C TYR A 253 -15.53 2.82 -3.96
N PRO A 254 -16.51 1.91 -4.20
CA PRO A 254 -16.34 0.51 -4.61
C PRO A 254 -15.69 0.37 -5.99
N PHE A 255 -15.05 -0.77 -6.25
CA PHE A 255 -14.49 -1.08 -7.57
C PHE A 255 -15.54 -1.79 -8.42
N ARG A 256 -15.61 -1.52 -9.71
CA ARG A 256 -16.61 -2.13 -10.60
C ARG A 256 -15.96 -3.20 -11.50
N LYS A 257 -16.44 -4.45 -11.45
CA LYS A 257 -15.82 -5.65 -12.06
C LYS A 257 -15.59 -5.48 -13.56
N LYS A 258 -16.51 -4.83 -14.27
CA LYS A 258 -16.33 -4.54 -15.69
C LYS A 258 -15.05 -3.76 -15.97
N TRP A 259 -14.53 -2.93 -15.06
CA TRP A 259 -13.30 -2.17 -15.30
C TRP A 259 -12.03 -3.02 -15.21
N LEU A 260 -12.11 -4.29 -14.82
CA LEU A 260 -10.96 -5.20 -14.82
C LEU A 260 -10.33 -5.37 -16.21
N HIS A 261 -11.12 -5.35 -17.29
CA HIS A 261 -10.55 -5.42 -18.64
C HIS A 261 -9.78 -4.14 -18.98
N VAL A 262 -10.38 -2.97 -18.71
CA VAL A 262 -9.74 -1.66 -18.91
C VAL A 262 -8.44 -1.54 -18.11
N LEU A 263 -8.47 -1.93 -16.83
CA LEU A 263 -7.29 -1.95 -15.98
C LEU A 263 -6.18 -2.83 -16.57
N GLY A 264 -6.54 -4.02 -17.07
CA GLY A 264 -5.58 -4.91 -17.73
C GLY A 264 -4.94 -4.29 -18.97
N GLU A 265 -5.73 -3.70 -19.86
CA GLU A 265 -5.24 -3.02 -21.07
C GLU A 265 -4.35 -1.81 -20.74
N LEU A 266 -4.73 -1.03 -19.73
CA LEU A 266 -3.92 0.09 -19.24
C LEU A 266 -2.59 -0.40 -18.66
N CYS A 267 -2.57 -1.49 -17.90
CA CYS A 267 -1.35 -2.06 -17.34
C CYS A 267 -0.38 -2.55 -18.43
N GLU A 268 -0.89 -3.18 -19.50
CA GLU A 268 -0.06 -3.56 -20.67
C GLU A 268 0.47 -2.33 -21.40
N THR A 269 -0.41 -1.37 -21.70
CA THR A 269 -0.04 -0.09 -22.35
C THR A 269 1.02 0.65 -21.54
N PHE A 270 0.88 0.67 -20.22
CA PHE A 270 1.86 1.26 -19.32
C PHE A 270 3.22 0.58 -19.43
N TYR A 271 3.24 -0.76 -19.44
CA TYR A 271 4.48 -1.52 -19.55
C TYR A 271 5.18 -1.28 -20.90
N GLU A 272 4.44 -1.27 -22.01
CA GLU A 272 4.96 -0.98 -23.35
C GLU A 272 5.51 0.46 -23.46
N THR A 273 4.76 1.44 -22.97
CA THR A 273 5.21 2.84 -22.98
C THR A 273 6.42 3.07 -22.07
N MET A 274 6.49 2.39 -20.92
CA MET A 274 7.67 2.36 -20.06
C MET A 274 8.89 1.79 -20.79
N LEU A 275 8.75 0.66 -21.50
CA LEU A 275 9.84 0.08 -22.28
C LEU A 275 10.32 1.02 -23.38
N SER A 276 9.40 1.72 -24.05
CA SER A 276 9.74 2.64 -25.13
C SER A 276 10.42 3.92 -24.66
N HIS A 277 10.00 4.49 -23.52
CA HIS A 277 10.48 5.80 -23.07
C HIS A 277 11.54 5.73 -21.96
N PHE A 278 11.49 4.69 -21.13
CA PHE A 278 12.36 4.51 -19.96
C PHE A 278 12.85 3.04 -19.81
N PRO A 279 13.51 2.46 -20.84
CA PRO A 279 13.92 1.05 -20.81
C PRO A 279 14.81 0.69 -19.62
N ASP A 280 15.67 1.62 -19.17
CA ASP A 280 16.58 1.42 -18.04
C ASP A 280 15.90 1.56 -16.65
N LYS A 281 14.59 1.83 -16.61
CA LYS A 281 13.82 2.06 -15.38
C LYS A 281 12.74 1.02 -15.13
N ILE A 282 12.77 -0.10 -15.87
CA ILE A 282 11.88 -1.24 -15.62
C ILE A 282 12.32 -1.95 -14.34
N THR A 283 11.63 -1.63 -13.24
CA THR A 283 11.84 -2.30 -11.95
C THR A 283 10.95 -3.55 -11.82
N PRO A 284 11.23 -4.49 -10.90
CA PRO A 284 10.30 -5.58 -10.60
C PRO A 284 8.89 -5.09 -10.26
N LYS A 285 8.78 -3.95 -9.56
CA LYS A 285 7.49 -3.30 -9.27
C LYS A 285 6.74 -2.91 -10.55
N ALA A 286 7.45 -2.33 -11.53
CA ALA A 286 6.86 -1.99 -12.83
C ALA A 286 6.32 -3.21 -13.58
N HIS A 287 6.97 -4.38 -13.43
CA HIS A 287 6.45 -5.63 -13.97
C HIS A 287 5.19 -6.11 -13.22
N PHE A 288 5.18 -6.00 -11.89
CA PHE A 288 4.06 -6.45 -11.06
C PHE A 288 2.75 -5.68 -11.26
N ILE A 289 2.78 -4.48 -11.86
CA ILE A 289 1.57 -3.74 -12.26
C ILE A 289 0.63 -4.59 -13.12
N ARG A 290 1.17 -5.45 -14.00
CA ARG A 290 0.38 -6.31 -14.90
C ARG A 290 -0.49 -7.31 -14.15
N GLU A 291 -0.12 -7.63 -12.92
CA GLU A 291 -0.85 -8.58 -12.08
C GLU A 291 -2.03 -7.95 -11.33
N TYR A 292 -2.19 -6.62 -11.36
CA TYR A 292 -3.21 -5.94 -10.55
C TYR A 292 -4.65 -6.27 -10.96
N LYS A 293 -4.89 -6.63 -12.23
CA LYS A 293 -6.18 -7.17 -12.67
C LYS A 293 -6.53 -8.45 -11.92
N TYR A 294 -5.60 -9.40 -11.86
CA TYR A 294 -5.81 -10.67 -11.15
C TYR A 294 -5.90 -10.44 -9.65
N MET A 295 -5.08 -9.55 -9.11
CA MET A 295 -5.11 -9.18 -7.69
C MET A 295 -6.51 -8.66 -7.28
N ILE A 296 -7.10 -7.73 -8.03
CA ILE A 296 -8.44 -7.22 -7.70
C ILE A 296 -9.51 -8.30 -7.89
N ASN A 297 -9.39 -9.12 -8.94
CA ASN A 297 -10.31 -10.23 -9.18
C ASN A 297 -10.28 -11.29 -8.06
N ASP A 298 -9.14 -11.45 -7.41
CA ASP A 298 -8.93 -12.48 -6.40
C ASP A 298 -9.18 -11.97 -4.97
N PHE A 299 -8.78 -10.74 -4.67
CA PHE A 299 -8.78 -10.17 -3.31
C PHE A 299 -9.71 -8.96 -3.10
N GLY A 300 -10.44 -8.54 -4.14
CA GLY A 300 -11.36 -7.41 -4.08
C GLY A 300 -10.66 -6.07 -4.34
N PRO A 301 -11.35 -4.95 -4.06
CA PRO A 301 -10.82 -3.62 -4.32
C PRO A 301 -9.45 -3.39 -3.66
N ALA A 302 -8.57 -2.64 -4.34
CA ALA A 302 -7.23 -2.36 -3.85
C ALA A 302 -7.23 -1.39 -2.65
N VAL A 303 -8.22 -0.50 -2.58
CA VAL A 303 -8.52 0.36 -1.43
C VAL A 303 -9.74 -0.21 -0.70
N ARG A 304 -9.74 -0.17 0.64
CA ARG A 304 -10.77 -0.75 1.50
C ARG A 304 -11.11 0.23 2.62
#